data_AF-A0A1Y4R5Z1-F1
#
_entry.id   AF-A0A1Y4R5Z1-F1
#
_cell.length_a   1.000
_cell.length_b   1.000
_cell.length_c   1.000
_cell.angle_alpha   90.00
_cell.angle_beta   90.00
_cell.angle_gamma   90.00
#
_symmetry.space_group_name_H-M   'P 1'
#
loop_
_entity.id
_entity.type
_entity.pdbx_description
1 polymer ?
#
loop_
_entity_poly.entity_id
_entity_poly.type
_entity_poly.pdbx_seq_one_letter_code
_entity_poly.pdbx_strand_id
1 'polypeptide(L)'
;MEEKRIYIEDDMHHQFEVVDKWPQNYLIWHIGYDAIPGYVPFCQLDFYQPFPGGRNVNVNTLKAYKTDAYKEIMIAASGSCSFTLEDMKKYLQRCQKNKKLTSWDRKYVPKVEGVVKIVERILEEEESK
;
A
#
# COMPACT_ATOMS: atom_id res chain seq x y z
N MET A 1 -3.59 -24.98 -18.54
CA MET A 1 -3.63 -23.70 -19.27
C MET A 1 -2.78 -22.75 -18.46
N GLU A 2 -1.69 -22.23 -19.03
CA GLU A 2 -0.77 -21.36 -18.31
C GLU A 2 -1.41 -19.97 -18.25
N GLU A 3 -1.73 -19.49 -17.05
CA GLU A 3 -2.26 -18.15 -16.86
C GLU A 3 -1.21 -17.14 -17.34
N LYS A 4 -1.57 -16.37 -18.36
CA LYS A 4 -0.67 -15.36 -18.93
C LYS A 4 -0.53 -14.23 -17.91
N ARG A 5 0.59 -14.21 -17.20
CA ARG A 5 0.94 -13.12 -16.28
C ARG A 5 1.26 -11.86 -17.06
N ILE A 6 0.72 -10.73 -16.60
CA ILE A 6 0.98 -9.41 -17.17
C ILE A 6 1.93 -8.69 -16.22
N TYR A 7 2.95 -8.05 -16.78
CA TYR A 7 3.92 -7.27 -16.02
C TYR A 7 3.90 -5.80 -16.46
N ILE A 8 4.17 -4.91 -15.52
CA ILE A 8 4.40 -3.47 -15.76
C ILE A 8 5.71 -3.06 -15.09
N GLU A 9 6.32 -1.98 -15.58
CA GLU A 9 7.58 -1.44 -15.07
C GLU A 9 7.39 -0.03 -14.51
N ASP A 10 8.16 0.30 -13.47
CA ASP A 10 8.35 1.68 -13.02
C ASP A 10 9.51 2.35 -13.77
N ASP A 11 9.77 3.63 -13.47
CA ASP A 11 10.87 4.41 -14.09
C ASP A 11 12.27 3.83 -13.81
N MET A 12 12.40 2.91 -12.83
CA MET A 12 13.64 2.25 -12.46
C MET A 12 13.73 0.81 -12.97
N HIS A 13 12.81 0.39 -13.85
CA HIS A 13 12.73 -0.96 -14.43
C HIS A 13 12.48 -2.09 -13.42
N HIS A 14 11.84 -1.80 -12.28
CA HIS A 14 11.31 -2.86 -11.42
C HIS A 14 10.08 -3.49 -12.08
N GLN A 15 10.03 -4.82 -12.14
CA GLN A 15 8.91 -5.53 -12.77
C GLN A 15 7.85 -5.93 -11.74
N PHE A 16 6.61 -5.50 -11.97
CA PHE A 16 5.47 -5.77 -11.11
C PHE A 16 4.52 -6.73 -11.81
N GLU A 17 4.16 -7.82 -11.14
CA GLU A 17 3.04 -8.67 -11.59
C GLU A 17 1.72 -7.90 -11.38
N VAL A 18 0.98 -7.68 -12.46
CA VAL A 18 -0.37 -7.12 -12.39
C VAL A 18 -1.30 -8.19 -11.84
N VAL A 19 -2.02 -7.85 -10.78
CA VAL A 19 -2.93 -8.76 -10.09
C VAL A 19 -4.34 -8.20 -10.01
N ASP A 20 -5.32 -9.09 -10.13
CA ASP A 20 -6.75 -8.74 -10.10
C ASP A 20 -7.35 -8.75 -8.67
N LYS A 21 -6.58 -9.22 -7.68
CA LYS A 21 -6.98 -9.28 -6.27
C LYS A 21 -5.98 -8.53 -5.40
N TRP A 22 -6.47 -7.93 -4.32
CA TRP A 22 -5.64 -7.22 -3.35
C TRP A 22 -4.59 -8.16 -2.72
N PRO A 23 -3.27 -7.87 -2.87
CA PRO A 23 -2.21 -8.73 -2.35
C PRO A 23 -2.27 -8.96 -0.84
N GLN A 24 -2.42 -10.22 -0.43
CA GLN A 24 -2.34 -10.65 0.97
C GLN A 24 -0.89 -10.92 1.39
N ASN A 25 -0.50 -10.49 2.59
CA ASN A 25 0.88 -10.56 3.11
C ASN A 25 1.91 -9.71 2.32
N TYR A 26 1.46 -8.59 1.77
CA TYR A 26 2.29 -7.57 1.13
C TYR A 26 2.12 -6.22 1.84
N LEU A 27 3.12 -5.36 1.68
CA LEU A 27 3.09 -3.96 2.06
C LEU A 27 2.83 -3.12 0.82
N ILE A 28 2.11 -2.00 0.97
CA ILE A 28 2.10 -0.94 -0.03
C ILE A 28 3.53 -0.38 -0.12
N TRP A 29 4.14 -0.43 -1.31
CA TRP A 29 5.51 0.00 -1.47
C TRP A 29 5.60 1.51 -1.69
N HIS A 30 6.26 2.21 -0.77
CA HIS A 30 6.47 3.64 -0.84
C HIS A 30 7.60 4.01 -1.82
N ILE A 31 7.30 3.96 -3.12
CA ILE A 31 8.23 4.33 -4.23
C ILE A 31 7.87 5.65 -4.92
N GLY A 32 6.93 6.40 -4.34
CA GLY A 32 6.34 7.60 -4.95
C GLY A 32 5.00 7.28 -5.60
N TYR A 33 4.03 8.18 -5.44
CA TYR A 33 2.64 7.94 -5.87
C TYR A 33 2.45 7.99 -7.39
N ASP A 34 3.38 8.57 -8.14
CA ASP A 34 3.34 8.61 -9.61
C ASP A 34 4.28 7.59 -10.27
N ALA A 35 4.97 6.74 -9.49
CA ALA A 35 5.92 5.75 -10.03
C ALA A 35 5.25 4.74 -10.99
N ILE A 36 3.97 4.42 -10.75
CA ILE A 36 3.18 3.56 -11.63
C ILE A 36 1.74 4.10 -11.70
N PRO A 37 1.42 5.01 -12.63
CA PRO A 37 0.10 5.62 -12.70
C PRO A 37 -1.03 4.59 -12.90
N GLY A 38 -2.05 4.65 -12.05
CA GLY A 38 -3.22 3.77 -12.09
C GLY A 38 -3.09 2.50 -11.24
N TYR A 39 -1.93 2.28 -10.60
CA TYR A 39 -1.66 1.08 -9.82
C TYR A 39 -1.19 1.41 -8.41
N VAL A 40 -1.60 0.58 -7.45
CA VAL A 40 -0.99 0.53 -6.12
C VAL A 40 0.12 -0.52 -6.15
N PRO A 41 1.39 -0.12 -5.95
CA PRO A 41 2.51 -1.04 -5.88
C PRO A 41 2.57 -1.73 -4.52
N PHE A 42 2.92 -3.01 -4.54
CA PHE A 42 3.07 -3.86 -3.38
C PHE A 42 4.41 -4.56 -3.38
N CYS A 43 4.97 -4.73 -2.18
CA CYS A 43 6.22 -5.42 -1.97
C CYS A 43 6.19 -6.35 -0.76
N GLN A 44 7.11 -7.32 -0.76
CA GLN A 44 7.50 -8.05 0.44
C GLN A 44 8.87 -7.57 0.89
N LEU A 45 9.12 -7.69 2.20
CA LEU A 45 10.46 -7.45 2.72
C LEU A 45 11.34 -8.67 2.46
N ASP A 46 12.61 -8.42 2.17
CA ASP A 46 13.60 -9.48 2.10
C ASP A 46 13.78 -10.16 3.46
N PHE A 47 14.16 -11.44 3.43
CA PHE A 47 14.53 -12.16 4.64
C PHE A 47 15.75 -11.50 5.33
N TYR A 48 16.73 -11.07 4.53
CA TYR A 48 17.90 -10.38 5.02
C TYR A 48 17.67 -8.88 5.08
N GLN A 49 17.79 -8.32 6.28
CA GLN A 49 17.73 -6.88 6.53
C GLN A 49 19.14 -6.37 6.85
N PRO A 50 19.60 -5.27 6.22
CA PRO A 50 21.00 -4.86 6.29
C PRO A 50 21.41 -4.38 7.68
N PHE A 51 20.47 -3.86 8.47
CA PHE A 51 20.68 -3.41 9.85
C PHE A 51 19.32 -3.31 10.59
N PRO A 52 19.31 -3.23 11.94
CA PRO A 52 18.09 -3.03 12.70
C PRO A 52 17.32 -1.78 12.26
N GLY A 53 16.07 -1.96 11.83
CA GLY A 53 15.23 -0.88 11.28
C GLY A 53 15.39 -0.65 9.77
N GLY A 54 16.41 -1.23 9.13
CA GLY A 54 16.50 -1.32 7.69
C GLY A 54 15.37 -2.19 7.11
N ARG A 55 14.90 -1.83 5.92
CA ARG A 55 13.85 -2.53 5.18
C ARG A 55 14.25 -2.68 3.71
N ASN A 56 14.91 -3.78 3.38
CA ASN A 56 15.12 -4.24 2.02
C ASN A 56 13.85 -4.90 1.48
N VAL A 57 13.59 -4.65 0.20
CA VAL A 57 12.43 -5.14 -0.53
C VAL A 57 12.85 -6.28 -1.45
N ASN A 58 12.08 -7.36 -1.43
CA ASN A 58 12.21 -8.43 -2.40
C ASN A 58 11.64 -7.98 -3.75
N VAL A 59 12.51 -7.51 -4.64
CA VAL A 59 12.13 -7.01 -5.97
C VAL A 59 11.60 -8.10 -6.91
N ASN A 60 11.78 -9.38 -6.58
CA ASN A 60 11.32 -10.50 -7.42
C ASN A 60 9.85 -10.87 -7.17
N THR A 61 9.21 -10.29 -6.16
CA THR A 61 7.81 -10.62 -5.79
C THR A 61 6.87 -9.43 -5.92
N LEU A 62 7.30 -8.34 -6.56
CA LEU A 62 6.51 -7.12 -6.66
C LEU A 62 5.18 -7.32 -7.36
N LYS A 63 4.15 -6.64 -6.84
CA LYS A 63 2.78 -6.71 -7.37
C LYS A 63 2.20 -5.33 -7.61
N ALA A 64 1.32 -5.22 -8.59
CA ALA A 64 0.60 -3.99 -8.89
C ALA A 64 -0.89 -4.27 -8.99
N TYR A 65 -1.67 -3.58 -8.16
CA TYR A 65 -3.13 -3.67 -8.17
C TYR A 65 -3.74 -2.44 -8.83
N LYS A 66 -4.57 -2.62 -9.86
CA LYS A 66 -5.17 -1.51 -10.61
C LYS A 66 -6.36 -0.92 -9.87
N THR A 67 -6.36 0.40 -9.66
CA THR A 67 -7.50 1.11 -9.07
C THR A 67 -7.45 2.60 -9.34
N ASP A 68 -8.61 3.23 -9.53
CA ASP A 68 -8.70 4.69 -9.68
C ASP A 68 -8.30 5.43 -8.40
N ALA A 69 -8.41 4.78 -7.24
CA ALA A 69 -8.06 5.33 -5.93
C ALA A 69 -6.55 5.25 -5.60
N TYR A 70 -5.70 4.90 -6.57
CA TYR A 70 -4.29 4.60 -6.31
C TYR A 70 -3.55 5.80 -5.70
N LYS A 71 -3.83 7.02 -6.15
CA LYS A 71 -3.18 8.24 -5.63
C LYS A 71 -3.56 8.47 -4.18
N GLU A 72 -4.85 8.35 -3.84
CA GLU A 72 -5.36 8.52 -2.48
C GLU A 72 -4.73 7.51 -1.53
N ILE A 73 -4.68 6.24 -1.94
CA ILE A 73 -4.07 5.14 -1.19
C ILE A 73 -2.59 5.44 -0.94
N MET A 74 -1.85 5.79 -1.98
CA MET A 74 -0.42 6.10 -1.89
C MET A 74 -0.15 7.32 -1.00
N ILE A 75 -0.91 8.41 -1.16
CA ILE A 75 -0.78 9.63 -0.34
C ILE A 75 -1.06 9.33 1.14
N ALA A 76 -2.11 8.56 1.44
CA ALA A 76 -2.44 8.19 2.80
C ALA A 76 -1.35 7.31 3.42
N ALA A 77 -0.94 6.25 2.73
CA ALA A 77 0.09 5.33 3.20
C ALA A 77 1.43 6.04 3.47
N SER A 78 1.87 6.88 2.54
CA SER A 78 3.10 7.69 2.65
C SER A 78 3.00 8.66 3.82
N GLY A 79 1.87 9.37 3.91
CA GLY A 79 1.65 10.40 4.91
C GLY A 79 1.54 9.87 6.33
N SER A 80 0.90 8.72 6.53
CA SER A 80 0.76 8.13 7.87
C SER A 80 1.86 7.12 8.20
N CYS A 81 2.79 6.86 7.27
CA CYS A 81 3.76 5.76 7.34
C CYS A 81 3.08 4.42 7.66
N SER A 82 1.93 4.16 7.04
CA SER A 82 1.10 2.97 7.28
C SER A 82 0.91 2.21 5.99
N PHE A 83 1.55 1.06 5.86
CA PHE A 83 1.69 0.36 4.57
C PHE A 83 0.79 -0.87 4.45
N THR A 84 -0.09 -1.08 5.42
CA THR A 84 -1.14 -2.11 5.40
C THR A 84 -2.44 -1.51 5.94
N LEU A 85 -3.57 -2.17 5.65
CA LEU A 85 -4.87 -1.80 6.23
C LEU A 85 -4.81 -1.81 7.77
N GLU A 86 -4.13 -2.81 8.35
CA GLU A 86 -3.96 -2.93 9.79
C GLU A 86 -3.11 -1.79 10.38
N ASP A 87 -2.02 -1.39 9.71
CA ASP A 87 -1.22 -0.23 10.14
C ASP A 87 -2.04 1.06 10.11
N MET A 88 -2.88 1.23 9.08
CA MET A 88 -3.76 2.40 8.96
C MET A 88 -4.78 2.44 10.10
N LYS A 89 -5.40 1.31 10.44
CA LYS A 89 -6.31 1.19 11.59
C LYS A 89 -5.59 1.51 12.91
N LYS A 90 -4.38 0.99 13.11
CA LYS A 90 -3.54 1.31 14.29
C LYS A 90 -3.19 2.80 14.36
N TYR A 91 -2.85 3.41 13.23
CA TYR A 91 -2.56 4.84 13.13
C TYR A 91 -3.76 5.68 13.58
N LEU A 92 -4.97 5.36 13.09
CA LEU A 92 -6.20 6.03 13.48
C LEU A 92 -6.51 5.84 14.97
N GLN A 93 -6.37 4.62 15.48
CA GLN A 93 -6.59 4.33 16.90
C GLN A 93 -5.63 5.13 17.81
N ARG A 94 -4.35 5.23 17.42
CA ARG A 94 -3.36 6.08 18.11
C ARG A 94 -3.81 7.54 18.12
N CYS A 95 -4.28 8.06 16.98
CA CYS A 95 -4.74 9.44 16.85
C CYS A 95 -5.96 9.71 17.73
N GLN A 96 -6.94 8.81 17.75
CA GLN A 96 -8.14 8.93 18.60
C GLN A 96 -7.81 8.97 20.09
N LYS A 97 -6.84 8.17 20.55
CA LYS A 97 -6.41 8.14 21.95
C LYS A 97 -5.59 9.36 22.36
N ASN A 98 -5.00 10.07 21.40
CA ASN A 98 -4.10 11.18 21.68
C ASN A 98 -4.86 12.49 21.90
N LYS A 99 -4.72 13.08 23.09
CA LYS A 99 -5.37 14.36 23.46
C LYS A 99 -4.87 15.55 22.62
N LYS A 100 -3.69 15.45 22.00
CA LYS A 100 -3.11 16.52 21.17
C LYS A 100 -2.51 15.93 19.88
N LEU A 101 -3.28 16.01 18.80
CA LEU A 101 -2.82 15.68 17.45
C LEU A 101 -1.76 16.66 16.96
N THR A 102 -0.77 16.15 16.22
CA THR A 102 0.18 16.99 15.48
C THR A 102 -0.51 17.65 14.28
N SER A 103 0.12 18.67 13.68
CA SER A 103 -0.35 19.23 12.41
C SER A 103 -0.39 18.18 11.30
N TRP A 104 0.59 17.27 11.30
CA TRP A 104 0.67 16.15 10.39
C TRP A 104 -0.51 15.18 10.57
N ASP A 105 -0.84 14.84 11.83
CA ASP A 105 -1.98 13.98 12.12
C ASP A 105 -3.29 14.59 11.63
N ARG A 106 -3.52 15.89 11.89
CA ARG A 106 -4.71 16.58 11.40
C ARG A 106 -4.82 16.56 9.87
N LYS A 107 -3.68 16.58 9.16
CA LYS A 107 -3.64 16.52 7.69
C LYS A 107 -3.97 15.14 7.14
N TYR A 108 -3.52 14.06 7.80
CA TYR A 108 -3.58 12.71 7.24
C TYR A 108 -4.66 11.82 7.82
N VAL A 109 -5.13 12.03 9.06
CA VAL A 109 -6.28 11.31 9.64
C VAL A 109 -7.48 11.23 8.66
N PRO A 110 -8.02 12.34 8.11
CA PRO A 110 -9.16 12.24 7.21
C PRO A 110 -8.85 11.49 5.90
N LYS A 111 -7.59 11.51 5.43
CA LYS A 111 -7.17 10.77 4.23
C LYS A 111 -7.11 9.27 4.51
N VAL A 112 -6.54 8.90 5.65
CA VAL A 112 -6.44 7.50 6.10
C VAL A 112 -7.83 6.94 6.36
N GLU A 113 -8.74 7.69 7.00
CA GLU A 113 -10.14 7.28 7.17
C GLU A 113 -10.85 7.00 5.84
N GLY A 114 -10.64 7.85 4.83
CA GLY A 114 -11.18 7.63 3.48
C GLY A 114 -10.61 6.37 2.84
N VAL A 115 -9.29 6.19 2.90
CA VAL A 115 -8.60 5.04 2.30
C VAL A 115 -8.95 3.72 2.99
N VAL A 116 -9.08 3.70 4.32
CA VAL A 116 -9.52 2.49 5.06
C VAL A 116 -10.85 1.99 4.50
N LYS A 117 -11.84 2.88 4.29
CA LYS A 117 -13.15 2.51 3.72
C LYS A 117 -13.05 2.00 2.29
N ILE A 118 -12.16 2.58 1.48
CA ILE A 118 -11.92 2.15 0.10
C ILE A 118 -11.34 0.73 0.08
N VAL A 119 -10.30 0.48 0.89
CA VAL A 119 -9.64 -0.82 0.93
C VAL A 119 -10.56 -1.89 1.52
N GLU A 120 -11.33 -1.57 2.56
CA GLU A 120 -12.34 -2.50 3.11
C GLU A 120 -13.37 -2.88 2.06
N ARG A 121 -13.90 -1.92 1.30
CA ARG A 121 -14.84 -2.20 0.20
C ARG A 121 -14.23 -3.10 -0.88
N ILE A 122 -12.99 -2.83 -1.29
CA ILE A 122 -12.28 -3.68 -2.26
C ILE A 122 -12.23 -5.13 -1.76
N LEU A 123 -11.85 -5.33 -0.50
CA LEU A 123 -11.75 -6.66 0.09
C LEU A 123 -13.11 -7.35 0.20
N GLU A 124 -14.16 -6.64 0.63
CA GLU A 124 -15.54 -7.17 0.69
C GLU A 124 -16.08 -7.59 -0.70
N GLU A 125 -15.79 -6.79 -1.73
CA GLU A 125 -16.16 -7.10 -3.12
C GLU A 125 -15.39 -8.30 -3.69
N GLU A 126 -14.16 -8.54 -3.21
CA GLU A 126 -13.35 -9.69 -3.59
C GLU A 126 -13.75 -10.98 -2.87
N GLU A 127 -14.21 -10.90 -1.62
CA GLU A 127 -14.73 -12.05 -0.84
C GLU A 127 -16.11 -12.52 -1.36
N SER A 128 -16.86 -11.62 -1.99
CA SER A 128 -18.19 -11.91 -2.55
C SER A 128 -18.16 -12.56 -3.94
N LYS A 129 -16.97 -12.77 -4.52
CA LYS A 129 -16.74 -13.36 -5.85
C LYS A 129 -16.15 -14.77 -5.77
#